data_AF-A0AAW2LT40-F1
#
_entry.id   AF-A0AAW2LT40-F1
#
_cell.length_a   1.000
_cell.length_b   1.000
_cell.length_c   1.000
_cell.angle_alpha   90.00
_cell.angle_beta   90.00
_cell.angle_gamma   90.00
#
_symmetry.space_group_name_H-M   'P 1'
#
loop_
_entity.id
_entity.type
_entity.pdbx_description
1 polymer ?
#
loop_
_entity_poly.entity_id
_entity_poly.type
_entity_poly.pdbx_seq_one_letter_code
_entity_poly.pdbx_strand_id
1 'polypeptide(L)'
;MSKEIAQVEGDLVEIQRPISLSPSDMMVNLDVDRQKNRLRAAESIAEAQQMAETGNLIGARDLLARRRTDLLATASAQAGDGLCMWLEADMKETERRMGNQQLYQQAGRAFALSGMSSHASQRATTRGKMVAGAKAPSESFSFGAATGSVAQSAAFGSVAQSAAFGAYATPNMANMVSKSQQLNKTEGNTPN
;
A
#
# COMPACT_ATOMS: atom_id res chain seq x y z
N MET A 1 -30.31 -6.56 34.47
CA MET A 1 -29.35 -6.23 33.39
C MET A 1 -29.30 -4.72 33.28
N SER A 2 -28.24 -4.09 33.79
CA SER A 2 -28.11 -2.63 33.84
C SER A 2 -27.28 -2.16 32.65
N LYS A 3 -27.82 -1.24 31.84
CA LYS A 3 -27.13 -0.60 30.73
C LYS A 3 -26.24 0.52 31.29
N GLU A 4 -24.94 0.36 31.13
CA GLU A 4 -23.95 1.43 31.33
C GLU A 4 -24.04 2.40 30.14
N ILE A 5 -24.24 3.68 30.43
CA ILE A 5 -24.39 4.74 29.42
C ILE A 5 -23.12 5.59 29.50
N ALA A 6 -22.20 5.39 28.56
CA ALA A 6 -20.99 6.20 28.45
C ALA A 6 -21.32 7.54 27.78
N GLN A 7 -21.20 8.63 28.52
CA GLN A 7 -21.35 9.99 28.00
C GLN A 7 -20.05 10.37 27.27
N VAL A 8 -20.11 10.45 25.94
CA VAL A 8 -18.99 10.91 25.12
C VAL A 8 -19.09 12.42 24.99
N GLU A 9 -18.24 13.13 25.73
CA GLU A 9 -18.03 14.57 25.57
C GLU A 9 -17.05 14.77 24.41
N GLY A 10 -17.45 15.50 23.38
CA GLY A 10 -16.64 15.75 22.19
C GLY A 10 -16.77 17.18 21.73
N ASP A 11 -15.64 17.87 21.56
CA ASP A 11 -15.59 19.23 21.05
C ASP A 11 -15.99 19.27 19.58
N LEU A 12 -16.88 20.21 19.24
CA LEU A 12 -17.26 20.47 17.86
C LEU A 12 -16.10 21.17 17.13
N VAL A 13 -15.49 20.47 16.17
CA VAL A 13 -14.46 21.04 15.29
C VAL A 13 -15.07 21.36 13.94
N GLU A 14 -15.17 22.65 13.61
CA GLU A 14 -15.58 23.11 12.29
C GLU A 14 -14.36 23.37 11.40
N ILE A 15 -14.24 22.61 10.31
CA ILE A 15 -13.20 22.83 9.30
C ILE A 15 -13.83 23.58 8.13
N GLN A 16 -13.42 24.82 7.91
CA GLN A 16 -13.92 25.61 6.79
C GLN A 16 -13.29 25.17 5.47
N ARG A 17 -14.12 25.06 4.42
CA ARG A 17 -13.65 24.78 3.06
C ARG A 17 -13.00 26.05 2.48
N PRO A 18 -11.75 26.00 2.00
CA PRO A 18 -11.11 27.13 1.35
C PRO A 18 -11.89 27.56 0.10
N ILE A 19 -12.11 28.86 -0.07
CA ILE A 19 -12.84 29.44 -1.21
C ILE A 19 -11.95 29.47 -2.46
N SER A 20 -10.62 29.54 -2.28
CA SER A 20 -9.61 29.50 -3.35
C SER A 20 -8.42 28.65 -2.92
N LEU A 21 -7.85 27.89 -3.86
CA LEU A 21 -6.64 27.08 -3.64
C LEU A 21 -5.39 27.91 -3.94
N SER A 22 -4.34 27.76 -3.12
CA SER A 22 -3.04 28.35 -3.41
C SER A 22 -2.31 27.55 -4.50
N PRO A 23 -1.31 28.13 -5.21
CA PRO A 23 -0.49 27.38 -6.15
C PRO A 23 0.19 26.15 -5.54
N SER A 24 0.53 26.19 -4.24
CA SER A 24 1.09 25.07 -3.49
C SER A 24 0.08 23.94 -3.28
N ASP A 25 -1.20 24.27 -3.06
CA ASP A 25 -2.27 23.28 -2.94
C ASP A 25 -2.60 22.59 -4.29
N MET A 26 -2.23 23.25 -5.39
CA MET A 26 -2.37 22.70 -6.75
C MET A 26 -1.22 21.77 -7.14
N MET A 27 -0.14 21.71 -6.36
CA MET A 27 0.97 20.81 -6.64
C MET A 27 0.53 19.35 -6.47
N VAL A 28 0.95 18.50 -7.41
CA VAL A 28 0.62 17.07 -7.36
C VAL A 28 1.33 16.44 -6.16
N ASN A 29 0.54 15.94 -5.21
CA ASN A 29 1.06 15.14 -4.11
C ASN A 29 1.47 13.75 -4.66
N LEU A 30 2.76 13.43 -4.57
CA LEU A 30 3.33 12.18 -5.10
C LEU A 30 2.73 10.93 -4.45
N ASP A 31 2.39 10.98 -3.15
CA ASP A 31 1.78 9.85 -2.45
C ASP A 31 0.36 9.58 -2.99
N VAL A 32 -0.39 10.65 -3.30
CA VAL A 32 -1.72 10.54 -3.92
C VAL A 32 -1.61 10.03 -5.35
N ASP A 33 -0.67 10.56 -6.14
CA ASP A 33 -0.41 10.13 -7.51
C ASP A 33 -0.04 8.64 -7.56
N ARG A 34 0.84 8.19 -6.66
CA ARG A 34 1.22 6.78 -6.50
C ARG A 34 -0.01 5.87 -6.29
N GLN A 35 -0.94 6.26 -5.40
CA GLN A 35 -2.15 5.47 -5.17
C GLN A 35 -3.12 5.51 -6.36
N LYS A 36 -3.23 6.65 -7.05
CA LYS A 36 -4.00 6.73 -8.31
C LYS A 36 -3.43 5.80 -9.37
N ASN A 37 -2.11 5.74 -9.51
CA ASN A 37 -1.46 4.85 -10.46
C ASN A 37 -1.71 3.37 -10.16
N ARG A 38 -1.65 2.99 -8.88
CA ARG A 38 -1.98 1.62 -8.45
C ARG A 38 -3.42 1.23 -8.81
N LEU A 39 -4.40 2.11 -8.56
CA LEU A 39 -5.80 1.86 -8.91
C LEU A 39 -5.99 1.74 -10.43
N ARG A 40 -5.45 2.70 -11.19
CA ARG A 40 -5.53 2.69 -12.65
C ARG A 40 -4.89 1.46 -13.27
N ALA A 41 -3.77 0.99 -12.73
CA ALA A 41 -3.12 -0.24 -13.19
C ALA A 41 -4.02 -1.46 -12.98
N ALA A 42 -4.61 -1.61 -11.78
CA ALA A 42 -5.52 -2.70 -11.47
C ALA A 42 -6.78 -2.69 -12.37
N GLU A 43 -7.38 -1.51 -12.57
CA GLU A 43 -8.52 -1.32 -13.48
C GLU A 43 -8.16 -1.68 -14.93
N SER A 44 -6.98 -1.27 -15.39
CA SER A 44 -6.50 -1.57 -16.75
C SER A 44 -6.25 -3.06 -16.96
N ILE A 45 -5.73 -3.76 -15.95
CA ILE A 45 -5.56 -5.23 -16.00
C ILE A 45 -6.92 -5.92 -16.05
N ALA A 46 -7.90 -5.45 -15.26
CA ALA A 46 -9.26 -6.01 -15.27
C ALA A 46 -9.96 -5.80 -16.63
N GLU A 47 -9.85 -4.61 -17.21
CA GLU A 47 -10.42 -4.28 -18.51
C GLU A 47 -9.73 -5.09 -19.64
N ALA A 48 -8.40 -5.20 -19.61
CA ALA A 48 -7.66 -6.03 -20.54
C ALA A 48 -8.05 -7.52 -20.42
N GLN A 49 -8.27 -8.00 -19.20
CA GLN A 49 -8.77 -9.36 -18.99
C GLN A 49 -10.16 -9.54 -19.59
N GLN A 50 -11.09 -8.61 -19.39
CA GLN A 50 -12.42 -8.68 -19.99
C GLN A 50 -12.36 -8.74 -21.53
N MET A 51 -11.48 -7.95 -22.14
CA MET A 51 -11.22 -8.03 -23.59
C MET A 51 -10.64 -9.40 -23.98
N ALA A 52 -9.72 -9.94 -23.20
CA ALA A 52 -9.14 -11.27 -23.44
C ALA A 52 -10.17 -12.40 -23.32
N GLU A 53 -11.09 -12.34 -22.35
CA GLU A 53 -12.16 -13.33 -22.18
C GLU A 53 -13.17 -13.29 -23.34
N THR A 54 -13.38 -12.12 -23.96
CA THR A 54 -14.20 -12.00 -25.19
C THR A 54 -13.45 -12.38 -26.47
N GLY A 55 -12.17 -12.77 -26.36
CA GLY A 55 -11.32 -13.19 -27.47
C GLY A 55 -10.54 -12.04 -28.13
N ASN A 56 -10.70 -10.80 -27.68
CA ASN A 56 -9.96 -9.65 -28.20
C ASN A 56 -8.62 -9.46 -27.48
N LEU A 57 -7.68 -10.37 -27.75
CA LEU A 57 -6.33 -10.32 -27.18
C LEU A 57 -5.51 -9.12 -27.69
N ILE A 58 -5.72 -8.72 -28.95
CA ILE A 58 -4.98 -7.60 -29.54
C ILE A 58 -5.37 -6.31 -28.82
N GLY A 59 -6.67 -6.04 -28.68
CA GLY A 59 -7.17 -4.88 -27.96
C GLY A 59 -6.74 -4.86 -26.50
N ALA A 60 -6.73 -6.01 -25.83
CA ALA A 60 -6.23 -6.14 -24.46
C ALA A 60 -4.77 -5.71 -24.33
N ARG A 61 -3.91 -6.15 -25.26
CA ARG A 61 -2.48 -5.80 -25.26
C ARG A 61 -2.25 -4.33 -25.59
N ASP A 62 -2.98 -3.80 -26.56
CA ASP A 62 -2.89 -2.38 -26.95
C ASP A 62 -3.38 -1.46 -25.82
N LEU A 63 -4.38 -1.89 -25.04
CA LEU A 63 -4.81 -1.18 -23.83
C LEU A 63 -3.69 -1.15 -22.79
N LEU A 64 -3.10 -2.30 -22.45
CA LEU A 64 -2.02 -2.39 -21.46
C LEU A 64 -0.78 -1.60 -21.87
N ALA A 65 -0.41 -1.64 -23.16
CA ALA A 65 0.71 -0.86 -23.68
C ALA A 65 0.48 0.65 -23.53
N ARG A 66 -0.72 1.15 -23.88
CA ARG A 66 -1.09 2.57 -23.70
C ARG A 66 -1.12 2.97 -22.22
N ARG A 67 -1.63 2.11 -21.35
CA ARG A 67 -1.70 2.39 -19.91
C ARG A 67 -0.32 2.41 -19.26
N ARG A 68 0.63 1.59 -19.74
CA ARG A 68 2.04 1.68 -19.35
C ARG A 68 2.67 3.02 -19.75
N THR A 69 2.42 3.50 -20.97
CA THR A 69 2.93 4.82 -21.39
C THR A 69 2.34 5.95 -20.55
N ASP A 70 1.04 5.90 -20.26
CA ASP A 70 0.37 6.87 -19.39
C ASP A 70 0.94 6.84 -17.96
N LEU A 71 1.18 5.65 -17.41
CA LEU A 71 1.73 5.47 -16.08
C LEU A 71 3.14 6.07 -15.98
N LEU A 72 4.00 5.82 -16.97
CA LEU A 72 5.35 6.35 -16.99
C LEU A 72 5.38 7.88 -17.08
N ALA A 73 4.37 8.50 -17.68
CA ALA A 73 4.26 9.96 -17.77
C ALA A 73 3.79 10.64 -16.46
N THR A 74 3.39 9.88 -15.45
CA THR A 74 2.89 10.45 -14.18
C THR A 74 4.00 11.04 -13.31
N ALA A 75 3.65 11.98 -12.43
CA ALA A 75 4.61 12.69 -11.59
C ALA A 75 5.38 11.74 -10.66
N SER A 76 4.72 10.74 -10.06
CA SER A 76 5.37 9.75 -9.21
C SER A 76 6.31 8.83 -10.00
N ALA A 77 5.94 8.41 -11.22
CA ALA A 77 6.84 7.63 -12.07
C ALA A 77 8.07 8.43 -12.51
N GLN A 78 7.88 9.69 -12.90
CA GLN A 78 8.98 10.59 -13.25
C GLN A 78 9.89 10.92 -12.06
N ALA A 79 9.36 10.88 -10.84
CA ALA A 79 10.14 10.99 -9.60
C ALA A 79 10.93 9.71 -9.25
N GLY A 80 10.88 8.67 -10.08
CA GLY A 80 11.63 7.42 -9.88
C GLY A 80 10.99 6.47 -8.87
N ASP A 81 9.66 6.54 -8.71
CA ASP A 81 8.96 5.73 -7.72
C ASP A 81 9.03 4.22 -8.04
N GLY A 82 9.53 3.43 -7.08
CA GLY A 82 9.68 1.99 -7.24
C GLY A 82 8.36 1.24 -7.44
N LEU A 83 7.24 1.74 -6.88
CA LEU A 83 5.93 1.13 -7.11
C LEU A 83 5.52 1.30 -8.58
N CYS A 84 5.71 2.50 -9.14
CA CYS A 84 5.41 2.75 -10.55
C CYS A 84 6.21 1.85 -11.50
N MET A 85 7.48 1.60 -11.20
CA MET A 85 8.30 0.65 -11.99
C MET A 85 7.79 -0.78 -11.88
N TRP A 86 7.41 -1.20 -10.67
CA TRP A 86 6.84 -2.53 -10.46
C TRP A 86 5.49 -2.70 -11.19
N LEU A 87 4.61 -1.69 -11.16
CA LEU A 87 3.34 -1.68 -11.88
C LEU A 87 3.53 -1.77 -13.40
N GLU A 88 4.53 -1.07 -13.94
CA GLU A 88 4.88 -1.14 -15.36
C GLU A 88 5.28 -2.57 -15.77
N ALA A 89 6.14 -3.20 -14.96
CA ALA A 89 6.60 -4.56 -15.18
C ALA A 89 5.44 -5.58 -15.09
N ASP A 90 4.53 -5.40 -14.13
CA ASP A 90 3.36 -6.27 -13.96
C ASP A 90 2.39 -6.19 -15.15
N MET A 91 2.10 -4.97 -15.62
CA MET A 91 1.30 -4.78 -16.83
C MET A 91 1.99 -5.35 -18.07
N LYS A 92 3.32 -5.24 -18.17
CA LYS A 92 4.10 -5.79 -19.29
C LYS A 92 4.08 -7.32 -19.31
N GLU A 93 4.19 -7.94 -18.15
CA GLU A 93 4.09 -9.40 -18.03
C GLU A 93 2.67 -9.90 -18.33
N THR A 94 1.65 -9.17 -17.89
CA THR A 94 0.24 -9.43 -18.24
C THR A 94 0.04 -9.37 -19.75
N GLU A 95 0.55 -8.32 -20.41
CA GLU A 95 0.51 -8.16 -21.86
C GLU A 95 1.17 -9.34 -22.60
N ARG A 96 2.36 -9.76 -22.14
CA ARG A 96 3.09 -10.89 -22.72
C ARG A 96 2.28 -12.18 -22.65
N ARG A 97 1.57 -12.41 -21.54
CA ARG A 97 0.73 -13.60 -21.34
C ARG A 97 -0.58 -13.57 -22.11
N MET A 98 -0.98 -12.41 -22.62
CA MET A 98 -2.09 -12.24 -23.58
C MET A 98 -1.64 -12.37 -25.04
N GLY A 99 -0.38 -12.79 -25.30
CA GLY A 99 0.17 -12.86 -26.65
C GLY A 99 -0.50 -13.88 -27.59
N ASN A 100 -1.09 -14.95 -27.05
CA ASN A 100 -1.89 -15.90 -27.82
C ASN A 100 -2.94 -16.58 -26.92
N GLN A 101 -3.99 -17.13 -27.54
CA GLN A 101 -5.14 -17.69 -26.83
C GLN A 101 -4.78 -18.88 -25.95
N GLN A 102 -3.88 -19.74 -26.41
CA GLN A 102 -3.44 -20.91 -25.64
C GLN A 102 -2.68 -20.50 -24.38
N LEU A 103 -1.74 -19.57 -24.49
CA LEU A 103 -0.94 -19.03 -23.39
C LEU A 103 -1.82 -18.29 -22.38
N TYR A 104 -2.78 -17.52 -22.88
CA TYR A 104 -3.74 -16.83 -22.03
C TYR A 104 -4.56 -17.83 -21.22
N GLN A 105 -5.11 -18.87 -21.84
CA GLN A 105 -5.92 -19.88 -21.15
C GLN A 105 -5.09 -20.71 -20.15
N GLN A 106 -3.87 -21.11 -20.52
CA GLN A 106 -3.03 -21.98 -19.69
C GLN A 106 -2.42 -21.25 -18.49
N ALA A 107 -2.01 -19.99 -18.65
CA ALA A 107 -1.25 -19.27 -17.61
C ALA A 107 -1.64 -17.80 -17.45
N GLY A 108 -2.08 -17.12 -18.52
CA GLY A 108 -2.40 -15.69 -18.48
C GLY A 108 -3.60 -15.35 -17.62
N ARG A 109 -4.67 -16.14 -17.70
CA ARG A 109 -5.92 -15.94 -16.95
C ARG A 109 -5.70 -16.00 -15.44
N ALA A 110 -4.99 -17.02 -14.97
CA ALA A 110 -4.65 -17.16 -13.55
C ALA A 110 -3.70 -16.04 -13.07
N PHE A 111 -2.75 -15.64 -13.92
CA PHE A 111 -1.83 -14.55 -13.60
C PHE A 111 -2.56 -13.21 -13.44
N ALA A 112 -3.43 -12.85 -14.40
CA ALA A 112 -4.22 -11.63 -14.34
C ALA A 112 -5.12 -11.59 -13.09
N LEU A 113 -5.79 -12.70 -12.77
CA LEU A 113 -6.58 -12.85 -11.53
C LEU A 113 -5.72 -12.68 -10.27
N SER A 114 -4.52 -13.27 -10.24
CA SER A 114 -3.59 -13.12 -9.13
C SER A 114 -3.14 -11.67 -8.95
N GLY A 115 -2.81 -10.96 -10.04
CA GLY A 115 -2.45 -9.54 -10.03
C GLY A 115 -3.57 -8.68 -9.44
N MET A 116 -4.80 -8.82 -9.96
CA MET A 116 -5.97 -8.09 -9.45
C MET A 116 -6.24 -8.36 -7.98
N SER A 117 -6.17 -9.62 -7.53
CA SER A 117 -6.39 -9.98 -6.12
C SER A 117 -5.33 -9.39 -5.19
N SER A 118 -4.07 -9.31 -5.65
CA SER A 118 -2.96 -8.68 -4.93
C SER A 118 -3.19 -7.18 -4.76
N HIS A 119 -3.67 -6.51 -5.81
CA HIS A 119 -4.04 -5.10 -5.74
C HIS A 119 -5.26 -4.86 -4.85
N ALA A 120 -6.31 -5.67 -4.95
CA ALA A 120 -7.54 -5.50 -4.18
C ALA A 120 -7.33 -5.68 -2.66
N SER A 121 -6.41 -6.58 -2.27
CA SER A 121 -6.10 -6.86 -0.86
C SER A 121 -5.09 -5.91 -0.23
N GLN A 122 -4.35 -5.13 -1.02
CA GLN A 122 -3.44 -4.10 -0.50
C GLN A 122 -4.23 -2.99 0.21
N ARG A 123 -4.26 -3.07 1.54
CA ARG A 123 -4.80 -2.00 2.39
C ARG A 123 -3.77 -0.90 2.54
N ALA A 124 -4.21 0.36 2.47
CA ALA A 124 -3.37 1.50 2.80
C ALA A 124 -2.97 1.41 4.28
N THR A 125 -1.77 0.93 4.55
CA THR A 125 -1.20 0.98 5.89
C THR A 125 -0.56 2.34 6.08
N THR A 126 -1.12 3.17 6.94
CA THR A 126 -0.38 4.31 7.53
C THR A 126 0.70 3.73 8.41
N ARG A 127 1.82 3.30 7.81
CA ARG A 127 3.05 3.10 8.57
C ARG A 127 3.61 4.50 8.74
N GLY A 128 3.53 5.05 9.95
CA GLY A 128 3.93 6.43 10.25
C GLY A 128 5.26 6.76 9.59
N LYS A 129 5.24 7.75 8.69
CA LYS A 129 6.44 8.27 8.04
C LYS A 129 7.38 8.72 9.17
N MET A 130 8.58 8.13 9.25
CA MET A 130 9.54 8.55 10.28
C MET A 130 9.85 10.03 10.05
N VAL A 131 9.55 10.84 11.06
CA VAL A 131 9.93 12.26 11.09
C VAL A 131 11.45 12.35 11.05
N ALA A 132 11.98 13.34 10.31
CA ALA A 132 13.40 13.63 10.26
C ALA A 132 13.91 13.86 11.70
N GLY A 133 14.74 12.92 12.19
CA GLY A 133 15.24 12.90 13.58
C GLY A 133 15.00 11.58 14.31
N ALA A 134 14.09 10.71 13.83
CA ALA A 134 13.96 9.36 14.37
C ALA A 134 15.06 8.46 13.80
N LYS A 135 16.02 8.06 14.65
CA LYS A 135 17.07 7.10 14.30
C LYS A 135 16.41 5.76 13.98
N ALA A 136 16.56 5.29 12.73
CA ALA A 136 16.11 3.96 12.34
C ALA A 136 16.80 2.91 13.23
N PRO A 137 16.07 1.87 13.70
CA PRO A 137 16.73 0.71 14.28
C PRO A 137 17.58 0.06 13.18
N SER A 138 18.85 -0.17 13.49
CA SER A 138 19.88 -0.71 12.61
C SER A 138 19.69 -2.21 12.36
N GLU A 139 18.55 -2.62 11.81
CA GLU A 139 18.36 -4.00 11.36
C GLU A 139 18.00 -4.05 9.88
N SER A 140 19.02 -4.38 9.11
CA SER A 140 19.01 -4.65 7.68
C SER A 140 18.19 -5.91 7.40
N PHE A 141 16.90 -5.77 7.10
CA PHE A 141 16.16 -6.85 6.46
C PHE A 141 16.32 -6.75 4.94
N SER A 142 17.31 -7.46 4.41
CA SER A 142 17.44 -7.71 2.97
C SER A 142 16.34 -8.68 2.52
N PHE A 143 15.35 -8.17 1.79
CA PHE A 143 14.49 -9.03 0.96
C PHE A 143 15.30 -9.39 -0.29
N GLY A 144 15.94 -10.56 -0.26
CA GLY A 144 16.74 -11.07 -1.36
C GLY A 144 15.89 -11.28 -2.62
N ALA A 145 16.40 -10.80 -3.75
CA ALA A 145 15.92 -11.16 -5.07
C ALA A 145 16.08 -12.69 -5.27
N ALA A 146 14.97 -13.40 -5.44
CA ALA A 146 14.98 -14.81 -5.78
C ALA A 146 14.65 -15.00 -7.27
N THR A 147 15.72 -15.17 -8.06
CA THR A 147 15.67 -15.84 -9.36
C THR A 147 15.55 -17.35 -9.15
N GLY A 148 14.60 -18.02 -9.82
CA GLY A 148 14.67 -19.46 -10.10
C GLY A 148 13.69 -20.37 -9.33
N SER A 149 12.91 -21.14 -10.10
CA SER A 149 12.13 -22.36 -9.77
C SER A 149 12.69 -23.20 -8.61
N VAL A 150 11.91 -23.92 -7.78
CA VAL A 150 11.06 -25.09 -8.10
C VAL A 150 10.05 -25.38 -6.96
N ALA A 151 8.97 -26.09 -7.31
CA ALA A 151 7.90 -26.72 -6.52
C ALA A 151 8.10 -27.00 -5.01
N GLN A 152 7.10 -26.64 -4.18
CA GLN A 152 6.18 -27.56 -3.50
C GLN A 152 5.30 -26.81 -2.50
N SER A 153 4.04 -27.20 -2.45
CA SER A 153 3.02 -26.75 -1.50
C SER A 153 3.41 -27.03 -0.04
N ALA A 154 3.28 -26.03 0.84
CA ALA A 154 2.69 -26.17 2.19
C ALA A 154 2.78 -24.86 3.01
N ALA A 155 1.77 -24.66 3.86
CA ALA A 155 1.74 -23.82 5.05
C ALA A 155 1.51 -22.30 4.88
N PHE A 156 0.23 -21.94 4.81
CA PHE A 156 -0.31 -20.80 5.55
C PHE A 156 -0.02 -21.01 7.06
N GLY A 157 0.78 -20.13 7.66
CA GLY A 157 0.90 -20.03 9.12
C GLY A 157 2.28 -20.35 9.70
N SER A 158 3.06 -19.30 9.96
CA SER A 158 3.86 -19.12 11.20
C SER A 158 4.68 -17.83 11.08
N VAL A 159 4.11 -16.71 11.53
CA VAL A 159 4.91 -15.58 12.01
C VAL A 159 4.63 -15.48 13.51
N ALA A 160 5.24 -16.41 14.24
CA ALA A 160 5.49 -16.26 15.67
C ALA A 160 6.99 -16.07 15.83
N GLN A 161 7.47 -14.84 15.68
CA GLN A 161 8.78 -14.43 16.17
C GLN A 161 8.77 -12.93 16.48
N SER A 162 8.91 -12.65 17.78
CA SER A 162 8.96 -11.39 18.51
C SER A 162 8.76 -10.10 17.70
N ALA A 163 7.51 -9.62 17.64
CA ALA A 163 7.27 -8.20 17.46
C ALA A 163 7.72 -7.49 18.74
N ALA A 164 8.93 -6.92 18.72
CA ALA A 164 9.33 -5.95 19.73
C ALA A 164 8.24 -4.87 19.82
N PHE A 165 7.91 -4.46 21.04
CA PHE A 165 6.87 -3.49 21.39
C PHE A 165 6.89 -2.17 20.57
N GLY A 166 7.97 -1.89 19.84
CA GLY A 166 8.12 -0.73 18.98
C GLY A 166 7.44 -0.82 17.59
N ALA A 167 7.08 -2.00 17.07
CA ALA A 167 6.58 -2.11 15.69
C ALA A 167 5.17 -1.51 15.48
N TYR A 168 4.37 -1.45 16.56
CA TYR A 168 3.00 -0.91 16.55
C TYR A 168 2.87 0.35 17.42
N ALA A 169 3.96 0.83 18.02
CA ALA A 169 3.94 1.97 18.91
C ALA A 169 3.72 3.28 18.12
N THR A 170 2.58 3.94 18.34
CA THR A 170 2.35 5.30 17.86
C THR A 170 2.95 6.31 18.85
N PRO A 171 3.32 7.53 18.40
CA PRO A 171 3.89 8.55 19.28
C PRO A 171 3.02 8.88 20.51
N ASN A 172 1.68 8.84 20.35
CA ASN A 172 0.76 9.05 21.47
C ASN A 172 0.82 7.94 22.53
N MET A 173 1.02 6.68 22.12
CA MET A 173 1.18 5.58 23.07
C MET A 173 2.50 5.71 23.84
N ALA A 174 3.59 6.11 23.17
CA ALA A 174 4.88 6.36 23.84
C ALA A 174 4.80 7.52 24.85
N ASN A 175 4.10 8.60 24.51
CA ASN A 175 3.87 9.73 25.41
C ASN A 175 3.01 9.34 26.63
N MET A 176 1.97 8.52 26.43
CA MET A 176 1.13 8.01 27.52
C MET A 176 1.91 7.14 28.50
N VAL A 177 2.75 6.22 28.00
CA VAL A 177 3.60 5.38 28.83
C VAL A 177 4.62 6.22 29.59
N SER A 178 5.25 7.19 28.93
CA SER A 178 6.22 8.10 29.57
C SER A 178 5.56 8.94 30.67
N LYS A 179 4.36 9.47 30.41
CA LYS A 179 3.58 10.25 31.38
C LYS A 179 3.16 9.39 32.58
N SER A 180 2.73 8.15 32.35
CA SER A 180 2.42 7.19 33.42
C SER A 180 3.63 6.88 34.30
N GLN A 181 4.81 6.67 33.70
CA GLN A 181 6.04 6.43 34.45
C GLN A 181 6.50 7.65 35.26
N GLN A 182 6.28 8.86 34.76
CA GLN A 182 6.57 10.09 35.50
C GLN A 182 5.63 10.24 36.69
N LEU A 183 4.33 10.02 36.49
CA LEU A 183 3.32 10.07 37.56
C LEU A 183 3.62 9.06 38.68
N ASN A 184 3.97 7.83 38.31
CA ASN A 184 4.33 6.78 39.26
C ASN A 184 5.61 7.12 40.08
N LYS A 185 6.53 7.91 39.53
CA LYS A 185 7.73 8.36 40.25
C LYS A 185 7.44 9.49 41.24
N THR A 186 6.49 10.36 40.92
CA THR A 186 6.03 11.44 41.81
C THR A 186 5.24 10.93 43.01
N GLU A 187 4.49 9.82 42.88
CA GLU A 187 3.78 9.22 44.02
C GLU A 187 4.69 8.42 44.96
N GLY A 188 5.91 8.09 44.53
CA GLY A 188 6.93 7.43 45.35
C GLY A 188 7.80 8.37 46.18
N ASN A 189 7.64 9.69 46.09
CA ASN A 189 8.49 10.67 46.77
C ASN A 189 7.68 11.69 47.59
N THR A 190 6.74 11.21 48.40
CA THR A 190 6.21 11.97 49.54
C THR A 190 6.90 11.45 50.81
N PRO A 191 7.86 12.19 51.40
CA PRO A 191 8.40 11.81 52.69
C PRO A 191 7.32 12.04 53.77
N ASN A 192 7.13 11.05 54.64
CA ASN A 192 6.48 11.26 55.95
C ASN A 192 7.33 12.20 56.81
#